data_AF-A0A6L8LXR3-F1
#
_entry.id   AF-A0A6L8LXR3-F1
#
_cell.length_a   1.000
_cell.length_b   1.000
_cell.length_c   1.000
_cell.angle_alpha   90.00
_cell.angle_beta   90.00
_cell.angle_gamma   90.00
#
_symmetry.space_group_name_H-M   'P 1'
#
loop_
_entity.id
_entity.type
_entity.pdbx_description
1 polymer ?
#
loop_
_entity_poly.entity_id
_entity_poly.type
_entity_poly.pdbx_seq_one_letter_code
_entity_poly.pdbx_strand_id
1 'polypeptide(L)'
;MKMNLCSVALALAFLSTPTLGVADTSLPVIADEIKYSLTQAELKAVDGFKSTQLIEHKGATFVKLHFKELILPKGASIRIQSPTSGETVEYDKSQSNWYAQSISGESLTIELVANSNGEYGRFELDHYMAGREVIGEESTCGVNERRDVACWEDSHPDKVAWSMPVARLLINGRSLCTAWRVGPNNHMFTNNHCVESASELKNTEVWFNYQRTSCNGSMATTVKVMGNEILSTDYTLDYTLFTVDDFAKISSFGYLGLDASEPVYGDGIYIPQHGAGNPKELSIESDKNGSGMCQIDLASANGRGSNTDTGYFCDTIGGSSGSPVLTTANNKAIALHHFGGCENQGVKISKIWPKVSSYFNGVLPDGSVGQPPGDGATELSLDTPLSNLSMTKGEEKMFVLRAANRTSDVTVSIVSGTGDADLYVRTGQPPTTSTYDCRPYRSGSTESCDAVNASEDLYVMLRAYSGFSGVTLSVSKK
;
A
#
# COMPACT_ATOMS: atom_id res chain seq x y z
N MET A 1 -53.42 71.37 12.40
CA MET A 1 -52.16 70.86 12.97
C MET A 1 -52.00 69.43 12.46
N LYS A 2 -51.30 69.23 11.33
CA LYS A 2 -51.11 67.90 10.72
C LYS A 2 -49.89 67.25 11.37
N MET A 3 -50.09 66.11 12.02
CA MET A 3 -49.08 65.38 12.77
C MET A 3 -48.50 64.28 11.87
N ASN A 4 -47.19 64.30 11.67
CA ASN A 4 -46.43 63.32 10.88
C ASN A 4 -46.49 61.94 11.56
N LEU A 5 -47.00 60.93 10.85
CA LEU A 5 -46.73 59.53 11.18
C LEU A 5 -45.40 59.13 10.52
N CYS A 6 -44.46 58.71 11.37
CA CYS A 6 -43.18 58.13 10.98
C CYS A 6 -43.40 56.65 10.60
N SER A 7 -43.13 56.28 9.35
CA SER A 7 -43.16 54.89 8.89
C SER A 7 -41.93 54.15 9.41
N VAL A 8 -42.13 53.20 10.33
CA VAL A 8 -41.09 52.23 10.72
C VAL A 8 -41.09 51.10 9.69
N ALA A 9 -40.05 51.05 8.86
CA ALA A 9 -39.81 49.94 7.95
C ALA A 9 -39.27 48.74 8.74
N LEU A 10 -40.02 47.64 8.77
CA LEU A 10 -39.62 46.38 9.36
C LEU A 10 -38.65 45.69 8.38
N ALA A 11 -37.35 45.73 8.67
CA ALA A 11 -36.35 44.98 7.92
C ALA A 11 -36.48 43.48 8.28
N LEU A 12 -37.04 42.68 7.37
CA LEU A 12 -36.94 41.22 7.42
C LEU A 12 -35.48 40.84 7.17
N ALA A 13 -34.75 40.48 8.22
CA ALA A 13 -33.48 39.79 8.08
C ALA A 13 -33.76 38.37 7.57
N PHE A 14 -33.47 38.13 6.29
CA PHE A 14 -33.36 36.77 5.75
C PHE A 14 -32.14 36.11 6.41
N LEU A 15 -32.39 35.29 7.42
CA LEU A 15 -31.43 34.31 7.91
C LEU A 15 -31.21 33.30 6.77
N SER A 16 -30.15 33.49 5.99
CA SER A 16 -29.64 32.47 5.08
C SER A 16 -29.18 31.29 5.93
N THR A 17 -29.96 30.20 5.93
CA THR A 17 -29.48 28.92 6.46
C THR A 17 -28.26 28.51 5.64
N PRO A 18 -27.12 28.17 6.25
CA PRO A 18 -26.01 27.60 5.50
C PRO A 18 -26.52 26.31 4.85
N THR A 19 -26.50 26.26 3.53
CA THR A 19 -26.63 25.00 2.80
C THR A 19 -25.43 24.15 3.18
N LEU A 20 -25.65 23.09 3.95
CA LEU A 20 -24.69 22.00 4.09
C LEU A 20 -24.37 21.54 2.66
N GLY A 21 -23.13 21.75 2.22
CA GLY A 21 -22.66 21.24 0.94
C GLY A 21 -22.82 19.73 0.93
N VAL A 22 -23.47 19.21 -0.10
CA VAL A 22 -23.41 17.77 -0.41
C VAL A 22 -21.94 17.51 -0.72
N ALA A 23 -21.26 16.70 0.10
CA ALA A 23 -19.90 16.27 -0.19
C ALA A 23 -19.88 15.67 -1.60
N ASP A 24 -19.00 16.16 -2.46
CA ASP A 24 -18.82 15.62 -3.80
C ASP A 24 -18.41 14.14 -3.67
N THR A 25 -19.27 13.24 -4.13
CA THR A 25 -19.08 11.80 -4.02
C THR A 25 -18.20 11.25 -5.15
N SER A 26 -17.67 12.11 -6.03
CA SER A 26 -16.81 11.66 -7.11
C SER A 26 -15.38 11.36 -6.61
N LEU A 27 -14.92 10.13 -6.84
CA LEU A 27 -13.57 9.74 -6.48
C LEU A 27 -12.54 10.52 -7.30
N PRO A 28 -11.41 10.95 -6.71
CA PRO A 28 -10.36 11.65 -7.45
C PRO A 28 -9.87 10.80 -8.62
N VAL A 29 -9.80 11.40 -9.80
CA VAL A 29 -9.35 10.74 -11.02
C VAL A 29 -7.89 11.09 -11.30
N ILE A 30 -7.07 10.07 -11.50
CA ILE A 30 -5.61 10.15 -11.59
C ILE A 30 -5.03 9.46 -12.82
N ALA A 31 -5.89 9.02 -13.72
CA ALA A 31 -5.48 8.47 -15.00
C ALA A 31 -6.44 8.92 -16.09
N ASP A 32 -5.89 9.11 -17.27
CA ASP A 32 -6.65 9.40 -18.47
C ASP A 32 -6.92 8.09 -19.22
N GLU A 33 -8.17 7.92 -19.66
CA GLU A 33 -8.55 6.78 -20.49
C GLU A 33 -8.16 7.03 -21.95
N ILE A 34 -7.28 6.20 -22.49
CA ILE A 34 -6.78 6.31 -23.85
C ILE A 34 -7.36 5.18 -24.69
N LYS A 35 -8.23 5.54 -25.64
CA LYS A 35 -8.76 4.60 -26.63
C LYS A 35 -7.62 4.02 -27.45
N TYR A 36 -7.48 2.71 -27.43
CA TYR A 36 -6.37 2.03 -28.08
C TYR A 36 -6.75 0.57 -28.34
N SER A 37 -6.90 0.21 -29.62
CA SER A 37 -7.24 -1.14 -30.03
C SER A 37 -5.98 -1.92 -30.37
N LEU A 38 -5.82 -3.11 -29.81
CA LEU A 38 -4.75 -4.04 -30.15
C LEU A 38 -5.25 -5.48 -30.06
N THR A 39 -4.88 -6.29 -31.04
CA THR A 39 -5.16 -7.73 -31.08
C THR A 39 -3.88 -8.54 -31.21
N GLN A 40 -3.96 -9.85 -31.00
CA GLN A 40 -2.82 -10.75 -31.16
C GLN A 40 -2.18 -10.70 -32.56
N ALA A 41 -2.96 -10.34 -33.60
CA ALA A 41 -2.49 -10.28 -34.98
C ALA A 41 -1.48 -9.16 -35.23
N GLU A 42 -1.42 -8.18 -34.32
CA GLU A 42 -0.55 -7.00 -34.43
C GLU A 42 0.75 -7.16 -33.65
N LEU A 43 0.93 -8.26 -32.90
CA LEU A 43 2.16 -8.55 -32.20
C LEU A 43 3.29 -8.93 -33.18
N LYS A 44 4.52 -8.52 -32.85
CA LYS A 44 5.73 -8.87 -33.61
C LYS A 44 6.35 -10.15 -33.05
N ALA A 45 6.61 -11.13 -33.91
CA ALA A 45 7.29 -12.36 -33.51
C ALA A 45 8.69 -12.06 -32.97
N VAL A 46 9.01 -12.63 -31.80
CA VAL A 46 10.34 -12.58 -31.17
C VAL A 46 11.10 -13.87 -31.49
N ASP A 47 10.43 -15.01 -31.30
CA ASP A 47 10.90 -16.34 -31.66
C ASP A 47 9.70 -17.25 -32.01
N GLY A 48 9.91 -18.57 -32.10
CA GLY A 48 8.85 -19.53 -32.43
C GLY A 48 7.72 -19.64 -31.40
N PHE A 49 7.93 -19.15 -30.16
CA PHE A 49 7.02 -19.31 -29.03
C PHE A 49 6.61 -17.99 -28.35
N LYS A 50 7.12 -16.85 -28.84
CA LYS A 50 6.87 -15.51 -28.29
C LYS A 50 6.55 -14.47 -29.36
N SER A 51 5.54 -13.63 -29.09
CA SER A 51 5.23 -12.43 -29.87
C SER A 51 5.00 -11.23 -28.94
N THR A 52 5.46 -10.04 -29.32
CA THR A 52 5.47 -8.84 -28.45
C THR A 52 4.99 -7.56 -29.11
N GLN A 53 4.47 -6.62 -28.32
CA GLN A 53 4.23 -5.22 -28.70
C GLN A 53 4.56 -4.28 -27.55
N LEU A 54 5.24 -3.17 -27.85
CA LEU A 54 5.52 -2.09 -26.91
C LEU A 54 4.38 -1.06 -26.94
N ILE A 55 3.91 -0.65 -25.77
CA ILE A 55 2.97 0.46 -25.58
C ILE A 55 3.70 1.52 -24.75
N GLU A 56 3.75 2.75 -25.26
CA GLU A 56 4.38 3.89 -24.58
C GLU A 56 3.37 5.03 -24.44
N HIS A 57 3.32 5.62 -23.26
CA HIS A 57 2.59 6.84 -22.96
C HIS A 57 3.50 7.77 -22.15
N LYS A 58 4.15 8.70 -22.83
CA LYS A 58 5.16 9.59 -22.22
C LYS A 58 4.63 10.32 -20.99
N GLY A 59 5.43 10.30 -19.92
CA GLY A 59 5.08 10.97 -18.67
C GLY A 59 4.02 10.25 -17.83
N ALA A 60 3.54 9.08 -18.25
CA ALA A 60 2.65 8.29 -17.41
C ALA A 60 3.39 7.74 -16.19
N THR A 61 2.75 7.82 -15.01
CA THR A 61 3.28 7.25 -13.76
C THR A 61 3.06 5.74 -13.70
N PHE A 62 2.06 5.24 -14.41
CA PHE A 62 1.80 3.83 -14.70
C PHE A 62 0.96 3.69 -15.96
N VAL A 63 0.94 2.50 -16.55
CA VAL A 63 0.02 2.11 -17.62
C VAL A 63 -0.77 0.88 -17.18
N LYS A 64 -2.10 0.93 -17.31
CA LYS A 64 -2.98 -0.19 -16.95
C LYS A 64 -3.90 -0.55 -18.12
N LEU A 65 -3.77 -1.78 -18.59
CA LEU A 65 -4.46 -2.27 -19.78
C LEU A 65 -5.87 -2.76 -19.45
N HIS A 66 -6.85 -2.44 -20.29
CA HIS A 66 -8.15 -3.08 -20.28
C HIS A 66 -8.31 -4.02 -21.48
N PHE A 67 -8.66 -5.27 -21.18
CA PHE A 67 -8.96 -6.28 -22.17
C PHE A 67 -10.47 -6.48 -22.24
N LYS A 68 -11.02 -6.28 -23.44
CA LYS A 68 -12.38 -6.67 -23.76
C LYS A 68 -12.53 -8.20 -23.71
N GLU A 69 -11.55 -8.93 -24.23
CA GLU A 69 -11.51 -10.39 -24.19
C GLU A 69 -10.07 -10.91 -24.13
N LEU A 70 -9.85 -11.98 -23.37
CA LEU A 70 -8.64 -12.79 -23.36
C LEU A 70 -9.04 -14.27 -23.33
N ILE A 71 -8.58 -15.04 -24.31
CA ILE A 71 -8.81 -16.48 -24.39
C ILE A 71 -7.48 -17.19 -24.53
N LEU A 72 -7.15 -17.98 -23.51
CA LEU A 72 -5.89 -18.71 -23.41
C LEU A 72 -6.16 -20.23 -23.48
N PRO A 73 -5.50 -20.96 -24.41
CA PRO A 73 -5.47 -22.42 -24.33
C PRO A 73 -4.66 -22.85 -23.09
N LYS A 74 -4.88 -24.09 -22.64
CA LYS A 74 -4.18 -24.63 -21.46
C LYS A 74 -2.66 -24.56 -21.66
N GLY A 75 -1.97 -23.93 -20.70
CA GLY A 75 -0.51 -23.79 -20.69
C GLY A 75 0.03 -22.64 -21.53
N ALA A 76 -0.82 -21.83 -22.18
CA ALA A 76 -0.43 -20.56 -22.76
C ALA A 76 -0.65 -19.43 -21.75
N SER A 77 0.07 -18.32 -21.92
CA SER A 77 -0.07 -17.16 -21.06
C SER A 77 0.12 -15.85 -21.81
N ILE A 78 -0.31 -14.76 -21.19
CA ILE A 78 0.03 -13.40 -21.58
C ILE A 78 0.84 -12.77 -20.45
N ARG A 79 1.97 -12.15 -20.81
CA ARG A 79 2.82 -11.40 -19.90
C ARG A 79 2.77 -9.93 -20.23
N ILE A 80 2.71 -9.12 -19.20
CA ILE A 80 2.80 -7.67 -19.30
C ILE A 80 4.00 -7.25 -18.46
N GLN A 81 4.96 -6.58 -19.07
CA GLN A 81 6.27 -6.35 -18.47
C GLN A 81 6.70 -4.90 -18.62
N SER A 82 7.37 -4.37 -17.60
CA SER A 82 8.13 -3.13 -17.74
C SER A 82 9.41 -3.40 -18.53
N PRO A 83 9.70 -2.62 -19.58
CA PRO A 83 10.97 -2.73 -20.29
C PRO A 83 12.15 -2.18 -19.48
N THR A 84 11.92 -1.49 -18.36
CA THR A 84 12.95 -0.76 -17.61
C THR A 84 13.14 -1.22 -16.17
N SER A 85 12.08 -1.67 -15.48
CA SER A 85 12.15 -2.04 -14.06
C SER A 85 12.18 -3.55 -13.81
N GLY A 86 11.89 -4.37 -14.82
CA GLY A 86 11.70 -5.81 -14.66
C GLY A 86 10.37 -6.21 -14.00
N GLU A 87 9.52 -5.24 -13.63
CA GLU A 87 8.15 -5.51 -13.16
C GLU A 87 7.40 -6.34 -14.20
N THR A 88 6.83 -7.47 -13.78
CA THR A 88 6.18 -8.42 -14.67
C THR A 88 4.93 -8.98 -14.01
N VAL A 89 3.83 -9.05 -14.78
CA VAL A 89 2.64 -9.81 -14.42
C VAL A 89 2.32 -10.81 -15.52
N GLU A 90 1.88 -12.00 -15.13
CA GLU A 90 1.54 -13.10 -16.03
C GLU A 90 0.12 -13.59 -15.75
N TYR A 91 -0.66 -13.80 -16.81
CA TYR A 91 -2.00 -14.36 -16.75
C TYR A 91 -2.07 -15.64 -17.57
N ASP A 92 -2.59 -16.70 -16.97
CA ASP A 92 -2.69 -18.05 -17.55
C ASP A 92 -4.17 -18.53 -17.66
N LYS A 93 -5.12 -17.63 -17.40
CA LYS A 93 -6.57 -17.89 -17.47
C LYS A 93 -7.26 -16.93 -18.43
N SER A 94 -8.27 -17.47 -19.13
CA SER A 94 -9.18 -16.67 -19.97
C SER A 94 -10.04 -15.75 -19.12
N GLN A 95 -10.25 -14.52 -19.60
CA GLN A 95 -10.94 -13.44 -18.90
C GLN A 95 -11.70 -12.56 -19.92
N SER A 96 -12.66 -11.78 -19.45
CA SER A 96 -13.44 -10.87 -20.30
C SER A 96 -13.76 -9.60 -19.52
N ASN A 97 -13.72 -8.44 -20.20
CA ASN A 97 -14.00 -7.13 -19.62
C ASN A 97 -13.27 -6.91 -18.29
N TRP A 98 -11.95 -6.94 -18.36
CA TRP A 98 -11.06 -7.02 -17.20
C TRP A 98 -9.85 -6.11 -17.37
N TYR A 99 -9.42 -5.50 -16.27
CA TYR A 99 -8.16 -4.77 -16.22
C TYR A 99 -7.00 -5.64 -15.73
N ALA A 100 -5.94 -5.73 -16.53
CA ALA A 100 -4.68 -6.26 -16.05
C ALA A 100 -4.09 -5.37 -14.94
N GLN A 101 -3.21 -5.93 -14.11
CA GLN A 101 -2.44 -5.18 -13.12
C GLN A 101 -1.58 -4.14 -13.84
N SER A 102 -1.52 -2.94 -13.28
CA SER A 102 -0.76 -1.82 -13.82
C SER A 102 0.73 -2.11 -13.83
N ILE A 103 1.43 -1.63 -14.87
CA ILE A 103 2.89 -1.56 -14.89
C ILE A 103 3.29 -0.14 -14.54
N SER A 104 4.19 0.01 -13.57
CA SER A 104 4.74 1.30 -13.18
C SER A 104 5.68 1.86 -14.25
N GLY A 105 5.57 3.16 -14.50
CA GLY A 105 6.31 3.87 -15.53
C GLY A 105 5.50 4.15 -16.80
N GLU A 106 6.19 4.70 -17.79
CA GLU A 106 5.58 5.26 -19.00
C GLU A 106 5.39 4.24 -20.14
N SER A 107 5.86 3.00 -19.97
CA SER A 107 5.79 2.00 -21.01
C SER A 107 5.68 0.58 -20.46
N LEU A 108 5.11 -0.29 -21.29
CA LEU A 108 5.04 -1.72 -21.05
C LEU A 108 5.16 -2.51 -22.35
N THR A 109 5.54 -3.78 -22.24
CA THR A 109 5.46 -4.74 -23.33
C THR A 109 4.38 -5.78 -23.03
N ILE A 110 3.60 -6.12 -24.05
CA ILE A 110 2.69 -7.27 -24.02
C ILE A 110 3.39 -8.41 -24.75
N GLU A 111 3.60 -9.54 -24.09
CA GLU A 111 4.16 -10.77 -24.66
C GLU A 111 3.12 -11.90 -24.59
N LEU A 112 2.76 -12.49 -25.73
CA LEU A 112 2.03 -13.77 -25.75
C LEU A 112 3.02 -14.92 -25.73
N VAL A 113 2.79 -15.88 -24.82
CA VAL A 113 3.59 -17.09 -24.66
C VAL A 113 2.75 -18.29 -25.09
N ALA A 114 3.22 -19.01 -26.10
CA ALA A 114 2.56 -20.22 -26.56
C ALA A 114 2.68 -21.37 -25.55
N ASN A 115 1.71 -22.29 -25.57
CA ASN A 115 1.83 -23.55 -24.85
C ASN A 115 2.87 -24.50 -25.50
N SER A 116 3.06 -25.68 -24.91
CA SER A 116 4.01 -26.69 -25.41
C SER A 116 3.73 -27.17 -26.84
N ASN A 117 2.52 -26.97 -27.37
CA ASN A 117 2.15 -27.33 -28.73
C ASN A 117 2.36 -26.17 -29.73
N GLY A 118 2.86 -25.02 -29.27
CA GLY A 118 2.99 -23.82 -30.10
C GLY A 118 1.68 -23.05 -30.28
N GLU A 119 0.65 -23.33 -29.46
CA GLU A 119 -0.63 -22.63 -29.54
C GLU A 119 -0.61 -21.36 -28.68
N TYR A 120 -0.92 -20.23 -29.29
CA TYR A 120 -1.08 -18.94 -28.62
C TYR A 120 -2.52 -18.70 -28.18
N GLY A 121 -2.68 -17.84 -27.18
CA GLY A 121 -3.95 -17.22 -26.89
C GLY A 121 -4.37 -16.15 -27.89
N ARG A 122 -5.61 -15.69 -27.76
CA ARG A 122 -6.15 -14.52 -28.48
C ARG A 122 -6.63 -13.47 -27.49
N PHE A 123 -6.50 -12.21 -27.85
CA PHE A 123 -6.98 -11.11 -27.01
C PHE A 123 -7.49 -9.94 -27.84
N GLU A 124 -8.37 -9.14 -27.23
CA GLU A 124 -8.80 -7.85 -27.72
C GLU A 124 -8.59 -6.83 -26.59
N LEU A 125 -7.62 -5.95 -26.78
CA LEU A 125 -7.39 -4.76 -25.98
C LEU A 125 -8.16 -3.62 -26.63
N ASP A 126 -8.94 -2.86 -25.86
CA ASP A 126 -9.80 -1.78 -26.38
C ASP A 126 -9.40 -0.38 -25.86
N HIS A 127 -8.76 -0.31 -24.69
CA HIS A 127 -8.17 0.90 -24.15
C HIS A 127 -7.11 0.62 -23.06
N TYR A 128 -6.42 1.67 -22.65
CA TYR A 128 -5.57 1.66 -21.46
C TYR A 128 -5.74 2.93 -20.64
N MET A 129 -5.42 2.86 -19.36
CA MET A 129 -5.34 4.00 -18.45
C MET A 129 -3.88 4.46 -18.36
N ALA A 130 -3.65 5.75 -18.58
CA ALA A 130 -2.36 6.40 -18.38
C ALA A 130 -2.38 7.21 -17.09
N GLY A 131 -1.64 6.77 -16.08
CA GLY A 131 -1.56 7.46 -14.80
C GLY A 131 -0.89 8.83 -14.94
N ARG A 132 -1.42 9.86 -14.28
CA ARG A 132 -0.85 11.20 -14.22
C ARG A 132 -0.63 11.63 -12.78
N GLU A 133 0.29 12.56 -12.57
CA GLU A 133 0.36 13.25 -11.28
C GLU A 133 -0.88 14.13 -11.10
N VAL A 134 -1.41 14.15 -9.88
CA VAL A 134 -2.53 15.02 -9.51
C VAL A 134 -1.96 16.25 -8.83
N ILE A 135 -2.25 17.42 -9.37
CA ILE A 135 -2.03 18.70 -8.69
C ILE A 135 -3.38 19.03 -8.03
N GLY A 136 -3.41 19.02 -6.70
CA GLY A 136 -4.61 18.78 -5.88
C GLY A 136 -5.81 19.70 -6.11
N GLU A 137 -7.01 19.14 -5.90
CA GLU A 137 -8.23 19.88 -5.57
C GLU A 137 -8.40 19.88 -4.04
N GLU A 138 -8.56 21.08 -3.48
CA GLU A 138 -8.43 21.47 -2.07
C GLU A 138 -9.42 20.80 -1.10
N SER A 139 -8.90 20.13 -0.07
CA SER A 139 -9.63 19.82 1.18
C SER A 139 -8.70 19.86 2.42
N THR A 140 -7.59 20.60 2.33
CA THR A 140 -6.70 20.84 3.47
C THR A 140 -7.37 21.79 4.47
N CYS A 141 -7.33 21.51 5.76
CA CYS A 141 -7.95 22.38 6.78
C CYS A 141 -6.97 23.45 7.24
N GLY A 142 -6.70 24.45 6.39
CA GLY A 142 -5.75 25.51 6.68
C GLY A 142 -4.40 25.27 6.05
N VAL A 143 -3.34 25.30 6.84
CA VAL A 143 -2.00 24.96 6.35
C VAL A 143 -1.91 23.44 6.19
N ASN A 144 -1.23 22.97 5.14
CA ASN A 144 -1.06 21.53 4.93
C ASN A 144 0.09 21.01 5.79
N GLU A 145 -0.22 20.27 6.85
CA GLU A 145 0.75 19.62 7.73
C GLU A 145 1.13 18.20 7.29
N ARG A 146 0.43 17.62 6.30
CA ARG A 146 0.76 16.28 5.79
C ARG A 146 2.13 16.24 5.17
N ARG A 147 2.87 15.17 5.47
CA ARG A 147 4.19 14.90 4.89
C ARG A 147 4.33 13.42 4.61
N ASP A 148 5.22 13.09 3.67
CA ASP A 148 5.64 11.71 3.40
C ASP A 148 5.96 11.00 4.72
N VAL A 149 5.55 9.74 4.84
CA VAL A 149 5.78 8.93 6.05
C VAL A 149 7.25 8.97 6.50
N ALA A 150 8.19 8.94 5.56
CA ALA A 150 9.63 8.95 5.85
C ALA A 150 10.16 10.28 6.43
N CYS A 151 9.39 11.37 6.36
CA CYS A 151 9.71 12.62 7.06
C CYS A 151 9.46 12.55 8.56
N TRP A 152 8.71 11.54 9.01
CA TRP A 152 8.38 11.34 10.42
C TRP A 152 9.29 10.33 11.11
N GLU A 153 10.16 9.62 10.39
CA GLU A 153 10.98 8.52 10.91
C GLU A 153 11.80 8.94 12.16
N ASP A 154 12.42 10.13 12.12
CA ASP A 154 13.27 10.59 13.24
C ASP A 154 12.46 11.04 14.46
N SER A 155 11.21 11.47 14.28
CA SER A 155 10.39 12.08 15.35
C SER A 155 9.29 11.17 15.88
N HIS A 156 8.76 10.29 15.05
CA HIS A 156 7.63 9.39 15.32
C HIS A 156 7.83 8.02 14.65
N PRO A 157 8.96 7.31 14.92
CA PRO A 157 9.27 6.03 14.27
C PRO A 157 8.21 4.95 14.54
N ASP A 158 7.56 4.99 15.70
CA ASP A 158 6.47 4.09 16.04
C ASP A 158 5.25 4.30 15.12
N LYS A 159 4.86 5.56 14.87
CA LYS A 159 3.74 5.92 13.99
C LYS A 159 4.02 5.54 12.54
N VAL A 160 5.27 5.70 12.10
CA VAL A 160 5.72 5.22 10.79
C VAL A 160 5.58 3.70 10.69
N ALA A 161 6.04 2.96 11.69
CA ALA A 161 5.94 1.50 11.71
C ALA A 161 4.47 1.02 11.63
N TRP A 162 3.56 1.66 12.36
CA TRP A 162 2.12 1.35 12.30
C TRP A 162 1.44 1.79 11.01
N SER A 163 2.09 2.55 10.13
CA SER A 163 1.54 2.88 8.81
C SER A 163 1.76 1.78 7.76
N MET A 164 2.62 0.79 8.04
CA MET A 164 3.00 -0.26 7.07
C MET A 164 1.82 -1.05 6.48
N PRO A 165 0.76 -1.40 7.25
CA PRO A 165 -0.38 -2.14 6.71
C PRO A 165 -1.34 -1.31 5.85
N VAL A 166 -1.06 -0.02 5.66
CA VAL A 166 -1.88 0.91 4.88
C VAL A 166 -1.40 0.92 3.43
N ALA A 167 -2.37 0.88 2.52
CA ALA A 167 -2.18 0.73 1.09
C ALA A 167 -3.03 1.75 0.31
N ARG A 168 -2.57 2.08 -0.88
CA ARG A 168 -3.33 2.87 -1.84
C ARG A 168 -4.24 1.95 -2.66
N LEU A 169 -5.45 2.40 -2.97
CA LEU A 169 -6.31 1.74 -3.94
C LEU A 169 -6.19 2.41 -5.30
N LEU A 170 -6.09 1.61 -6.37
CA LEU A 170 -6.30 2.06 -7.75
C LEU A 170 -7.55 1.36 -8.31
N ILE A 171 -8.67 2.07 -8.31
CA ILE A 171 -10.00 1.58 -8.62
C ILE A 171 -10.30 1.83 -10.09
N ASN A 172 -10.68 0.78 -10.83
CA ASN A 172 -10.96 0.80 -12.27
C ASN A 172 -9.83 1.48 -13.08
N GLY A 173 -8.60 1.41 -12.57
CA GLY A 173 -7.41 2.00 -13.19
C GLY A 173 -7.29 3.52 -13.16
N ARG A 174 -8.20 4.24 -12.51
CA ARG A 174 -8.25 5.70 -12.59
C ARG A 174 -8.59 6.42 -11.29
N SER A 175 -9.30 5.78 -10.38
CA SER A 175 -9.78 6.42 -9.16
C SER A 175 -9.03 5.94 -7.93
N LEU A 176 -8.96 6.76 -6.89
CA LEU A 176 -8.15 6.44 -5.71
C LEU A 176 -8.92 6.54 -4.42
N CYS A 177 -8.53 5.65 -3.52
CA CYS A 177 -8.85 5.67 -2.11
C CYS A 177 -7.66 5.09 -1.33
N THR A 178 -7.83 4.96 -0.03
CA THR A 178 -6.94 4.26 0.88
C THR A 178 -7.62 2.98 1.37
N ALA A 179 -6.83 1.94 1.61
CA ALA A 179 -7.24 0.71 2.27
C ALA A 179 -6.18 0.24 3.26
N TRP A 180 -6.52 -0.70 4.12
CA TRP A 180 -5.56 -1.21 5.11
C TRP A 180 -5.90 -2.61 5.59
N ARG A 181 -4.87 -3.38 5.97
CA ARG A 181 -5.05 -4.73 6.52
C ARG A 181 -5.58 -4.69 7.94
N VAL A 182 -6.58 -5.50 8.24
CA VAL A 182 -7.18 -5.62 9.57
C VAL A 182 -7.13 -7.06 10.08
N GLY A 183 -6.47 -7.26 11.23
CA GLY A 183 -6.25 -8.59 11.78
C GLY A 183 -5.34 -9.51 10.94
N PRO A 184 -5.03 -10.71 11.45
CA PRO A 184 -4.00 -11.59 10.88
C PRO A 184 -4.39 -12.25 9.55
N ASN A 185 -5.69 -12.34 9.27
CA ASN A 185 -6.22 -13.02 8.09
C ASN A 185 -6.25 -12.09 6.86
N ASN A 186 -6.73 -12.63 5.73
CA ASN A 186 -6.87 -11.91 4.48
C ASN A 186 -8.06 -10.94 4.49
N HIS A 187 -8.00 -9.92 5.34
CA HIS A 187 -9.05 -8.91 5.49
C HIS A 187 -8.49 -7.50 5.33
N MET A 188 -9.22 -6.70 4.56
CA MET A 188 -8.92 -5.32 4.21
C MET A 188 -10.13 -4.43 4.50
N PHE A 189 -9.90 -3.22 5.00
CA PHE A 189 -10.92 -2.17 5.08
C PHE A 189 -10.68 -1.06 4.06
N THR A 190 -11.77 -0.51 3.55
CA THR A 190 -11.87 0.78 2.84
C THR A 190 -13.30 1.31 2.98
N ASN A 191 -13.66 2.42 2.33
CA ASN A 191 -15.04 2.91 2.32
C ASN A 191 -15.94 2.19 1.30
N ASN A 192 -17.26 2.19 1.57
CA ASN A 192 -18.24 1.69 0.61
C ASN A 192 -18.24 2.51 -0.68
N HIS A 193 -18.13 3.84 -0.63
CA HIS A 193 -18.06 4.66 -1.85
C HIS A 193 -16.76 4.50 -2.64
N CYS A 194 -15.74 3.87 -2.07
CA CYS A 194 -14.52 3.51 -2.79
C CYS A 194 -14.70 2.20 -3.56
N VAL A 195 -15.31 1.21 -2.90
CA VAL A 195 -15.57 -0.12 -3.47
C VAL A 195 -16.95 -0.59 -3.03
N GLU A 196 -17.95 -0.40 -3.89
CA GLU A 196 -19.36 -0.71 -3.56
C GLU A 196 -19.82 -2.07 -4.11
N SER A 197 -19.11 -2.62 -5.10
CA SER A 197 -19.53 -3.83 -5.84
C SER A 197 -18.41 -4.83 -6.06
N ALA A 198 -18.76 -6.10 -6.20
CA ALA A 198 -17.79 -7.17 -6.48
C ALA A 198 -17.09 -6.98 -7.84
N SER A 199 -17.76 -6.40 -8.84
CA SER A 199 -17.16 -6.06 -10.13
C SER A 199 -16.10 -4.98 -10.01
N GLU A 200 -16.36 -3.95 -9.20
CA GLU A 200 -15.40 -2.89 -8.94
C GLU A 200 -14.21 -3.40 -8.12
N LEU A 201 -14.46 -4.24 -7.10
CA LEU A 201 -13.40 -4.85 -6.30
C LEU A 201 -12.42 -5.65 -7.17
N LYS A 202 -12.92 -6.47 -8.10
CA LYS A 202 -12.08 -7.26 -9.01
C LYS A 202 -11.21 -6.41 -9.94
N ASN A 203 -11.62 -5.17 -10.20
CA ASN A 203 -10.88 -4.20 -11.00
C ASN A 203 -10.04 -3.23 -10.16
N THR A 204 -9.98 -3.45 -8.84
CA THR A 204 -9.24 -2.60 -7.90
C THR A 204 -7.91 -3.24 -7.54
N GLU A 205 -6.83 -2.50 -7.74
CA GLU A 205 -5.51 -2.85 -7.20
C GLU A 205 -5.33 -2.27 -5.81
N VAL A 206 -4.62 -3.01 -4.95
CA VAL A 206 -4.22 -2.61 -3.61
C VAL A 206 -2.69 -2.54 -3.57
N TRP A 207 -2.15 -1.33 -3.37
CA TRP A 207 -0.73 -1.02 -3.48
C TRP A 207 -0.13 -0.78 -2.10
N PHE A 208 0.61 -1.76 -1.61
CA PHE A 208 1.41 -1.64 -0.40
C PHE A 208 2.78 -1.06 -0.70
N ASN A 209 3.39 -0.43 0.30
CA ASN A 209 4.71 0.20 0.20
C ASN A 209 4.84 1.27 -0.89
N TYR A 210 3.71 1.82 -1.37
CA TYR A 210 3.72 2.99 -2.24
C TYR A 210 4.05 4.24 -1.41
N GLN A 211 5.32 4.38 -1.03
CA GLN A 211 5.81 5.41 -0.12
C GLN A 211 7.23 5.81 -0.50
N ARG A 212 7.74 6.92 0.04
CA ARG A 212 9.15 7.28 -0.13
C ARG A 212 10.03 6.56 0.89
N THR A 213 11.27 6.28 0.49
CA THR A 213 12.31 5.64 1.31
C THR A 213 13.00 6.61 2.26
N SER A 214 13.01 7.89 1.93
CA SER A 214 13.47 8.99 2.78
C SER A 214 12.56 10.19 2.59
N CYS A 215 12.61 11.17 3.49
CA CYS A 215 11.81 12.39 3.37
C CYS A 215 12.02 13.06 2.00
N ASN A 216 10.94 13.23 1.22
CA ASN A 216 10.97 13.73 -0.17
C ASN A 216 11.91 12.97 -1.13
N GLY A 217 12.34 11.76 -0.78
CA GLY A 217 13.31 10.97 -1.53
C GLY A 217 12.70 10.10 -2.63
N SER A 218 13.40 9.02 -2.96
CA SER A 218 12.95 8.06 -3.97
C SER A 218 11.82 7.17 -3.46
N MET A 219 10.96 6.72 -4.39
CA MET A 219 9.92 5.75 -4.11
C MET A 219 10.50 4.40 -3.69
N ALA A 220 9.85 3.77 -2.72
CA ALA A 220 10.06 2.37 -2.38
C ALA A 220 9.42 1.45 -3.43
N THR A 221 9.86 0.19 -3.44
CA THR A 221 9.26 -0.84 -4.29
C THR A 221 7.83 -1.12 -3.85
N THR A 222 6.89 -0.83 -4.73
CA THR A 222 5.46 -1.04 -4.48
C THR A 222 5.10 -2.51 -4.68
N VAL A 223 4.30 -3.06 -3.75
CA VAL A 223 3.75 -4.41 -3.85
C VAL A 223 2.27 -4.30 -4.20
N LYS A 224 1.87 -4.90 -5.33
CA LYS A 224 0.51 -4.80 -5.88
C LYS A 224 -0.21 -6.14 -5.78
N VAL A 225 -1.42 -6.14 -5.25
CA VAL A 225 -2.37 -7.26 -5.28
C VAL A 225 -3.73 -6.80 -5.80
N MET A 226 -4.59 -7.73 -6.23
CA MET A 226 -5.94 -7.42 -6.72
C MET A 226 -6.98 -7.67 -5.62
N GLY A 227 -8.08 -6.92 -5.62
CA GLY A 227 -9.25 -7.25 -4.82
C GLY A 227 -9.92 -8.55 -5.28
N ASN A 228 -10.41 -9.35 -4.34
CA ASN A 228 -10.99 -10.68 -4.61
C ASN A 228 -12.49 -10.76 -4.24
N GLU A 229 -12.83 -10.73 -2.94
CA GLU A 229 -14.20 -10.93 -2.46
C GLU A 229 -14.61 -9.85 -1.45
N ILE A 230 -15.82 -9.30 -1.60
CA ILE A 230 -16.45 -8.46 -0.57
C ILE A 230 -17.06 -9.36 0.49
N LEU A 231 -16.64 -9.18 1.74
CA LEU A 231 -17.17 -9.92 2.90
C LEU A 231 -18.34 -9.17 3.54
N SER A 232 -18.24 -7.84 3.64
CA SER A 232 -19.30 -7.01 4.20
C SER A 232 -19.18 -5.59 3.67
N THR A 233 -20.29 -4.96 3.35
CA THR A 233 -20.33 -3.54 2.98
C THR A 233 -21.61 -2.90 3.47
N ASP A 234 -21.55 -1.62 3.84
CA ASP A 234 -22.70 -0.86 4.35
C ASP A 234 -22.61 0.59 3.87
N TYR A 235 -23.66 1.06 3.19
CA TYR A 235 -23.73 2.42 2.66
C TYR A 235 -23.81 3.48 3.77
N THR A 236 -24.55 3.21 4.86
CA THR A 236 -24.77 4.18 5.94
C THR A 236 -23.55 4.33 6.84
N LEU A 237 -22.81 3.24 7.05
CA LEU A 237 -21.55 3.24 7.79
C LEU A 237 -20.32 3.36 6.87
N ASP A 238 -20.57 3.62 5.59
CA ASP A 238 -19.59 3.83 4.52
C ASP A 238 -18.31 2.98 4.64
N TYR A 239 -18.46 1.67 4.83
CA TYR A 239 -17.31 0.75 4.90
C TYR A 239 -17.50 -0.42 3.96
N THR A 240 -16.37 -0.96 3.50
CA THR A 240 -16.26 -2.25 2.82
C THR A 240 -15.14 -3.06 3.46
N LEU A 241 -15.48 -4.26 3.94
CA LEU A 241 -14.55 -5.31 4.34
C LEU A 241 -14.41 -6.28 3.16
N PHE A 242 -13.18 -6.52 2.73
CA PHE A 242 -12.91 -7.38 1.57
C PHE A 242 -11.62 -8.19 1.72
N THR A 243 -11.40 -9.15 0.82
CA THR A 243 -10.19 -9.96 0.72
C THR A 243 -9.41 -9.61 -0.55
N VAL A 244 -8.12 -9.93 -0.60
CA VAL A 244 -7.30 -9.79 -1.82
C VAL A 244 -6.88 -11.15 -2.40
N ASP A 245 -6.52 -11.16 -3.67
CA ASP A 245 -5.73 -12.24 -4.27
C ASP A 245 -4.27 -12.16 -3.80
N ASP A 246 -3.51 -13.26 -3.96
CA ASP A 246 -2.08 -13.33 -3.63
C ASP A 246 -1.71 -12.80 -2.23
N PHE A 247 -2.57 -13.01 -1.22
CA PHE A 247 -2.41 -12.48 0.14
C PHE A 247 -1.03 -12.69 0.75
N ALA A 248 -0.36 -13.80 0.42
CA ALA A 248 1.01 -14.08 0.86
C ALA A 248 1.98 -12.93 0.53
N LYS A 249 1.82 -12.25 -0.63
CA LYS A 249 2.63 -11.09 -1.04
C LYS A 249 2.54 -9.91 -0.10
N ILE A 250 1.44 -9.77 0.66
CA ILE A 250 1.23 -8.63 1.56
C ILE A 250 1.20 -9.01 3.04
N SER A 251 1.27 -10.31 3.34
CA SER A 251 1.15 -10.87 4.68
C SER A 251 2.21 -10.35 5.66
N SER A 252 3.40 -9.97 5.17
CA SER A 252 4.49 -9.46 6.01
C SER A 252 4.35 -8.00 6.41
N PHE A 253 3.50 -7.18 5.75
CA PHE A 253 3.28 -5.77 6.11
C PHE A 253 2.61 -5.57 7.48
N GLY A 254 2.20 -6.64 8.15
CA GLY A 254 1.44 -6.58 9.38
C GLY A 254 -0.02 -6.18 9.15
N TYR A 255 -0.71 -5.83 10.22
CA TYR A 255 -2.14 -5.49 10.20
C TYR A 255 -2.47 -4.56 11.36
N LEU A 256 -3.51 -3.75 11.18
CA LEU A 256 -3.98 -2.84 12.22
C LEU A 256 -4.97 -3.53 13.16
N GLY A 257 -4.94 -3.07 14.41
CA GLY A 257 -5.92 -3.43 15.42
C GLY A 257 -7.16 -2.53 15.36
N LEU A 258 -8.23 -2.98 16.02
CA LEU A 258 -9.48 -2.24 16.13
C LEU A 258 -9.71 -1.79 17.57
N ASP A 259 -10.16 -0.55 17.73
CA ASP A 259 -10.67 -0.01 18.99
C ASP A 259 -12.16 0.29 18.82
N ALA A 260 -13.02 -0.51 19.44
CA ALA A 260 -14.48 -0.35 19.37
C ALA A 260 -15.05 0.50 20.50
N SER A 261 -14.21 1.20 21.26
CA SER A 261 -14.67 2.23 22.20
C SER A 261 -15.24 3.44 21.46
N GLU A 262 -16.06 4.24 22.16
CA GLU A 262 -16.52 5.51 21.59
C GLU A 262 -15.38 6.54 21.69
N PRO A 263 -15.13 7.34 20.62
CA PRO A 263 -14.12 8.38 20.64
C PRO A 263 -14.36 9.41 21.76
N VAL A 264 -13.29 9.90 22.37
CA VAL A 264 -13.34 10.93 23.41
C VAL A 264 -12.67 12.20 22.92
N TYR A 265 -13.31 13.35 23.18
CA TYR A 265 -12.77 14.66 22.82
C TYR A 265 -11.36 14.87 23.42
N GLY A 266 -10.42 15.31 22.58
CA GLY A 266 -9.03 15.57 22.96
C GLY A 266 -8.12 14.34 22.90
N ASP A 267 -8.65 13.13 22.64
CA ASP A 267 -7.79 11.96 22.45
C ASP A 267 -6.92 12.16 21.20
N GLY A 268 -5.60 11.95 21.37
CA GLY A 268 -4.65 12.09 20.28
C GLY A 268 -4.86 11.04 19.21
N ILE A 269 -4.80 11.46 17.94
CA ILE A 269 -4.92 10.59 16.78
C ILE A 269 -3.83 10.87 15.75
N TYR A 270 -3.70 10.00 14.76
CA TYR A 270 -2.92 10.23 13.55
C TYR A 270 -3.51 9.43 12.38
N ILE A 271 -3.27 9.88 11.15
CA ILE A 271 -3.92 9.31 9.96
C ILE A 271 -2.88 8.99 8.89
N PRO A 272 -2.51 7.70 8.71
CA PRO A 272 -1.82 7.23 7.51
C PRO A 272 -2.75 7.16 6.31
N GLN A 273 -2.35 7.76 5.20
CA GLN A 273 -3.23 7.99 4.06
C GLN A 273 -2.48 8.12 2.73
N HIS A 274 -3.25 8.02 1.64
CA HIS A 274 -2.81 8.30 0.26
C HIS A 274 -3.62 9.45 -0.36
N GLY A 275 -3.60 10.60 0.31
CA GLY A 275 -4.29 11.82 -0.16
C GLY A 275 -3.79 12.26 -1.55
N ALA A 276 -4.71 12.66 -2.43
CA ALA A 276 -4.49 13.02 -3.84
C ALA A 276 -3.81 11.92 -4.68
N GLY A 277 -3.67 10.71 -4.14
CA GLY A 277 -2.88 9.65 -4.74
C GLY A 277 -1.38 9.74 -4.54
N ASN A 278 -0.95 10.61 -3.64
CA ASN A 278 0.45 10.73 -3.27
C ASN A 278 0.99 9.42 -2.65
N PRO A 279 2.33 9.26 -2.65
CA PRO A 279 2.99 8.31 -1.77
C PRO A 279 2.48 8.46 -0.34
N LYS A 280 2.57 7.39 0.47
CA LYS A 280 1.99 7.37 1.81
C LYS A 280 2.44 8.57 2.65
N GLU A 281 1.47 9.32 3.15
CA GLU A 281 1.64 10.47 4.03
C GLU A 281 1.07 10.17 5.42
N LEU A 282 1.55 10.88 6.42
CA LEU A 282 0.98 10.90 7.77
C LEU A 282 0.45 12.30 8.12
N SER A 283 -0.74 12.35 8.71
CA SER A 283 -1.21 13.50 9.50
C SER A 283 -1.01 13.21 10.97
N ILE A 284 -0.12 13.96 11.60
CA ILE A 284 0.18 13.92 13.04
C ILE A 284 -0.06 15.29 13.67
N GLU A 285 0.30 16.36 12.96
CA GLU A 285 0.12 17.74 13.37
C GLU A 285 -1.20 18.32 12.84
N SER A 286 -1.69 19.39 13.47
CA SER A 286 -2.83 20.18 13.00
C SER A 286 -2.73 21.61 13.53
N ASP A 287 -2.72 22.59 12.62
CA ASP A 287 -2.68 24.03 12.93
C ASP A 287 -3.95 24.54 13.63
N LYS A 288 -5.05 23.79 13.58
CA LYS A 288 -6.34 24.14 14.20
C LYS A 288 -6.39 23.83 15.69
N ASN A 289 -5.56 22.92 16.15
CA ASN A 289 -5.58 22.46 17.53
C ASN A 289 -4.57 23.22 18.36
N GLY A 290 -4.98 23.68 19.56
CA GLY A 290 -4.11 24.44 20.45
C GLY A 290 -2.88 23.65 20.94
N SER A 291 -2.91 22.32 20.82
CA SER A 291 -1.77 21.42 21.07
C SER A 291 -0.77 21.36 19.91
N GLY A 292 -1.15 21.82 18.71
CA GLY A 292 -0.44 21.61 17.45
C GLY A 292 -0.57 20.18 16.90
N MET A 293 -1.31 19.30 17.58
CA MET A 293 -1.41 17.89 17.26
C MET A 293 -2.82 17.51 16.82
N CYS A 294 -2.89 16.47 16.00
CA CYS A 294 -4.10 15.75 15.68
C CYS A 294 -4.78 15.18 16.93
N GLN A 295 -6.08 15.42 17.07
CA GLN A 295 -6.91 14.90 18.14
C GLN A 295 -8.35 14.71 17.66
N ILE A 296 -9.17 14.01 18.45
CA ILE A 296 -10.62 13.99 18.29
C ILE A 296 -11.19 15.34 18.71
N ASP A 297 -11.81 16.06 17.77
CA ASP A 297 -12.38 17.39 18.00
C ASP A 297 -13.91 17.35 18.15
N LEU A 298 -14.55 16.28 17.68
CA LEU A 298 -15.96 16.01 17.89
C LEU A 298 -16.17 14.51 18.14
N ALA A 299 -16.41 14.13 19.40
CA ALA A 299 -16.59 12.74 19.82
C ALA A 299 -17.80 12.03 19.15
N SER A 300 -18.80 12.80 18.70
CA SER A 300 -19.96 12.27 17.99
C SER A 300 -20.51 13.27 17.00
N ALA A 301 -20.57 12.85 15.74
CA ALA A 301 -21.05 13.58 14.60
C ALA A 301 -22.04 12.73 13.80
N ASN A 302 -22.89 13.38 13.01
CA ASN A 302 -23.67 12.69 11.99
C ASN A 302 -22.79 12.49 10.75
N GLY A 303 -22.73 11.27 10.24
CA GLY A 303 -22.21 10.98 8.92
C GLY A 303 -23.35 10.79 7.92
N ARG A 304 -23.29 9.72 7.12
CA ARG A 304 -24.46 9.26 6.34
C ARG A 304 -25.60 8.73 7.24
N GLY A 305 -25.28 8.39 8.50
CA GLY A 305 -26.24 8.08 9.54
C GLY A 305 -26.13 9.03 10.73
N SER A 306 -27.11 8.97 11.63
CA SER A 306 -27.07 9.77 12.86
C SER A 306 -26.06 9.21 13.86
N ASN A 307 -25.20 10.07 14.42
CA ASN A 307 -24.18 9.71 15.41
C ASN A 307 -23.25 8.55 15.00
N THR A 308 -23.03 8.38 13.70
CA THR A 308 -22.17 7.32 13.17
C THR A 308 -20.68 7.68 13.22
N ASP A 309 -20.38 8.97 13.36
CA ASP A 309 -19.07 9.52 13.02
C ASP A 309 -18.42 10.25 14.19
N THR A 310 -17.13 10.50 14.05
CA THR A 310 -16.33 11.40 14.90
C THR A 310 -15.63 12.41 14.00
N GLY A 311 -15.42 13.63 14.49
CA GLY A 311 -14.76 14.71 13.77
C GLY A 311 -13.37 15.05 14.31
N TYR A 312 -12.51 15.57 13.44
CA TYR A 312 -11.14 16.00 13.73
C TYR A 312 -10.62 17.02 12.70
N PHE A 313 -9.64 17.82 13.10
CA PHE A 313 -8.98 18.81 12.23
C PHE A 313 -7.67 18.32 11.60
N CYS A 314 -7.38 17.01 11.66
CA CYS A 314 -6.27 16.43 10.91
C CYS A 314 -6.46 16.62 9.41
N ASP A 315 -5.42 17.07 8.72
CA ASP A 315 -5.47 17.23 7.27
C ASP A 315 -5.71 15.91 6.55
N THR A 316 -6.62 15.96 5.58
CA THR A 316 -6.88 14.91 4.61
C THR A 316 -7.24 15.57 3.28
N ILE A 317 -7.30 14.82 2.18
CA ILE A 317 -7.72 15.35 0.89
C ILE A 317 -8.37 14.23 0.08
N GLY A 318 -9.01 14.54 -1.06
CA GLY A 318 -9.58 13.51 -1.93
C GLY A 318 -8.59 12.36 -2.17
N GLY A 319 -9.01 11.11 -1.94
CA GLY A 319 -8.17 9.91 -2.00
C GLY A 319 -7.78 9.36 -0.62
N SER A 320 -7.91 10.17 0.42
CA SER A 320 -7.77 9.74 1.82
C SER A 320 -8.95 8.88 2.29
N SER A 321 -10.08 8.87 1.59
CA SER A 321 -11.22 7.99 1.85
C SER A 321 -10.76 6.56 2.12
N GLY A 322 -11.17 6.00 3.25
CA GLY A 322 -10.86 4.64 3.69
C GLY A 322 -9.62 4.56 4.57
N SER A 323 -8.94 5.67 4.83
CA SER A 323 -7.79 5.72 5.75
C SER A 323 -8.22 5.38 7.18
N PRO A 324 -7.41 4.61 7.92
CA PRO A 324 -7.66 4.38 9.33
C PRO A 324 -7.31 5.62 10.13
N VAL A 325 -8.18 5.99 11.08
CA VAL A 325 -7.88 6.99 12.11
C VAL A 325 -7.35 6.23 13.32
N LEU A 326 -6.05 6.37 13.60
CA LEU A 326 -5.36 5.60 14.63
C LEU A 326 -5.20 6.43 15.89
N THR A 327 -5.45 5.85 17.07
CA THR A 327 -5.18 6.55 18.34
C THR A 327 -3.68 6.57 18.63
N THR A 328 -3.17 7.65 19.20
CA THR A 328 -1.74 7.73 19.57
C THR A 328 -1.40 6.84 20.76
N ALA A 329 -2.39 6.50 21.60
CA ALA A 329 -2.23 5.73 22.83
C ALA A 329 -1.97 4.23 22.56
N ASN A 330 -2.61 3.65 21.54
CA ASN A 330 -2.53 2.21 21.27
C ASN A 330 -2.32 1.85 19.79
N ASN A 331 -2.29 2.82 18.88
CA ASN A 331 -2.12 2.63 17.43
C ASN A 331 -3.22 1.79 16.76
N LYS A 332 -4.38 1.64 17.40
CA LYS A 332 -5.55 0.95 16.86
C LYS A 332 -6.47 1.92 16.17
N ALA A 333 -7.20 1.42 15.16
CA ALA A 333 -8.19 2.20 14.45
C ALA A 333 -9.41 2.46 15.34
N ILE A 334 -9.72 3.73 15.59
CA ILE A 334 -10.92 4.18 16.32
C ILE A 334 -12.01 4.64 15.36
N ALA A 335 -11.64 5.06 14.15
CA ALA A 335 -12.56 5.45 13.09
C ALA A 335 -12.01 5.13 11.68
N LEU A 336 -12.88 5.15 10.69
CA LEU A 336 -12.57 4.99 9.27
C LEU A 336 -12.91 6.32 8.55
N HIS A 337 -11.90 7.04 8.07
CA HIS A 337 -12.08 8.34 7.41
C HIS A 337 -12.91 8.21 6.14
N HIS A 338 -13.86 9.13 5.89
CA HIS A 338 -14.66 9.15 4.65
C HIS A 338 -15.16 10.53 4.20
N PHE A 339 -15.24 11.52 5.11
CA PHE A 339 -15.69 12.86 4.77
C PHE A 339 -14.59 13.90 4.93
N GLY A 340 -14.40 14.68 3.85
CA GLY A 340 -13.52 15.84 3.78
C GLY A 340 -14.23 17.14 4.14
N GLY A 341 -13.49 18.07 4.75
CA GLY A 341 -13.91 19.42 5.12
C GLY A 341 -12.84 20.07 6.01
N CYS A 342 -13.09 21.27 6.55
CA CYS A 342 -12.19 21.72 7.62
C CYS A 342 -12.44 20.89 8.89
N GLU A 343 -13.68 20.56 9.24
CA GLU A 343 -13.92 19.41 10.12
C GLU A 343 -13.97 18.14 9.26
N ASN A 344 -12.91 17.34 9.29
CA ASN A 344 -12.88 16.01 8.67
C ASN A 344 -13.59 15.01 9.56
N GLN A 345 -14.18 13.96 8.98
CA GLN A 345 -14.94 12.96 9.73
C GLN A 345 -14.63 11.52 9.33
N GLY A 346 -14.75 10.63 10.31
CA GLY A 346 -14.63 9.19 10.12
C GLY A 346 -15.73 8.43 10.84
N VAL A 347 -16.19 7.34 10.23
CA VAL A 347 -17.18 6.43 10.82
C VAL A 347 -16.54 5.68 11.98
N LYS A 348 -17.17 5.68 13.15
CA LYS A 348 -16.63 5.06 14.36
C LYS A 348 -16.53 3.55 14.21
N ILE A 349 -15.41 2.97 14.62
CA ILE A 349 -15.24 1.51 14.66
C ILE A 349 -16.23 0.86 15.64
N SER A 350 -16.68 1.57 16.68
CA SER A 350 -17.78 1.11 17.55
C SER A 350 -19.09 0.81 16.81
N LYS A 351 -19.34 1.46 15.65
CA LYS A 351 -20.52 1.20 14.80
C LYS A 351 -20.26 0.13 13.74
N ILE A 352 -19.05 0.06 13.21
CA ILE A 352 -18.65 -0.93 12.20
C ILE A 352 -18.48 -2.32 12.84
N TRP A 353 -17.84 -2.40 14.01
CA TRP A 353 -17.46 -3.66 14.66
C TRP A 353 -18.61 -4.67 14.79
N PRO A 354 -19.83 -4.30 15.25
CA PRO A 354 -20.96 -5.23 15.31
C PRO A 354 -21.31 -5.88 13.97
N LYS A 355 -21.05 -5.19 12.84
CA LYS A 355 -21.35 -5.69 11.49
C LYS A 355 -20.31 -6.68 10.96
N VAL A 356 -19.09 -6.66 11.51
CA VAL A 356 -17.95 -7.43 10.98
C VAL A 356 -17.38 -8.44 11.97
N SER A 357 -17.78 -8.38 13.25
CA SER A 357 -17.19 -9.17 14.34
C SER A 357 -17.12 -10.68 14.08
N SER A 358 -18.08 -11.24 13.34
CA SER A 358 -18.09 -12.66 12.96
C SER A 358 -16.89 -13.08 12.12
N TYR A 359 -16.35 -12.18 11.28
CA TYR A 359 -15.13 -12.44 10.49
C TYR A 359 -13.87 -12.49 11.36
N PHE A 360 -13.97 -12.07 12.62
CA PHE A 360 -12.88 -12.04 13.59
C PHE A 360 -13.17 -12.92 14.82
N ASN A 361 -14.10 -13.87 14.71
CA ASN A 361 -14.52 -14.75 15.81
C ASN A 361 -14.98 -13.99 17.07
N GLY A 362 -15.50 -12.77 16.91
CA GLY A 362 -15.94 -11.92 18.01
C GLY A 362 -14.81 -11.27 18.82
N VAL A 363 -13.55 -11.38 18.39
CA VAL A 363 -12.38 -10.84 19.09
C VAL A 363 -11.80 -9.66 18.31
N LEU A 364 -11.68 -8.50 18.96
CA LEU A 364 -11.04 -7.33 18.34
C LEU A 364 -9.57 -7.64 18.01
N PRO A 365 -9.12 -7.41 16.76
CA PRO A 365 -7.71 -7.51 16.43
C PRO A 365 -6.87 -6.52 17.25
N ASP A 366 -5.73 -6.97 17.76
CA ASP A 366 -4.83 -6.14 18.57
C ASP A 366 -3.85 -5.32 17.71
N GLY A 367 -3.64 -5.74 16.47
CA GLY A 367 -2.67 -5.18 15.54
C GLY A 367 -1.30 -5.86 15.65
N SER A 368 -0.55 -5.82 14.56
CA SER A 368 0.85 -6.25 14.49
C SER A 368 1.54 -5.40 13.45
N VAL A 369 2.59 -4.70 13.85
CA VAL A 369 3.51 -4.11 12.87
C VAL A 369 4.18 -5.25 12.12
N GLY A 370 4.30 -5.09 10.81
CA GLY A 370 5.12 -5.94 9.98
C GLY A 370 6.07 -5.10 9.15
N GLN A 371 6.89 -5.75 8.35
CA GLN A 371 7.86 -5.11 7.46
C GLN A 371 7.51 -5.43 6.01
N PRO A 372 7.76 -4.51 5.06
CA PRO A 372 7.60 -4.80 3.64
C PRO A 372 8.29 -6.12 3.28
N PRO A 373 7.66 -6.97 2.45
CA PRO A 373 8.33 -8.13 1.90
C PRO A 373 9.43 -7.61 0.98
N GLY A 374 10.65 -7.65 1.50
CA GLY A 374 11.82 -7.21 0.79
C GLY A 374 11.97 -5.69 0.67
N ASP A 375 12.85 -5.17 1.50
CA ASP A 375 14.05 -4.45 1.05
C ASP A 375 14.98 -5.31 0.15
N GLY A 376 14.48 -6.40 -0.45
CA GLY A 376 15.25 -7.49 -1.05
C GLY A 376 15.63 -8.63 -0.09
N ALA A 377 15.30 -8.57 1.21
CA ALA A 377 15.74 -9.57 2.18
C ALA A 377 14.92 -10.87 2.20
N THR A 378 15.61 -12.01 2.05
CA THR A 378 15.05 -13.35 2.29
C THR A 378 15.10 -13.70 3.79
N GLU A 379 13.99 -14.10 4.39
CA GLU A 379 13.96 -14.42 5.82
C GLU A 379 14.74 -15.70 6.16
N LEU A 380 15.53 -15.63 7.22
CA LEU A 380 16.34 -16.72 7.78
C LEU A 380 15.66 -17.30 9.01
N SER A 381 15.74 -18.62 9.15
CA SER A 381 15.38 -19.33 10.37
C SER A 381 16.63 -19.88 11.04
N LEU A 382 16.62 -19.90 12.38
CA LEU A 382 17.69 -20.54 13.14
C LEU A 382 17.81 -22.02 12.76
N ASP A 383 19.06 -22.48 12.68
CA ASP A 383 19.45 -23.87 12.43
C ASP A 383 18.88 -24.47 11.12
N THR A 384 18.43 -23.62 10.20
CA THR A 384 17.90 -24.01 8.89
C THR A 384 18.80 -23.45 7.78
N PRO A 385 19.78 -24.23 7.27
CA PRO A 385 20.70 -23.74 6.26
C PRO A 385 20.02 -23.53 4.90
N LEU A 386 20.39 -22.44 4.22
CA LEU A 386 20.02 -22.15 2.84
C LEU A 386 21.16 -22.56 1.90
N SER A 387 20.99 -23.67 1.20
CA SER A 387 22.00 -24.26 0.31
C SER A 387 21.85 -23.82 -1.16
N ASN A 388 22.86 -24.13 -1.98
CA ASN A 388 22.89 -23.92 -3.43
C ASN A 388 22.77 -22.46 -3.88
N LEU A 389 23.23 -21.52 -3.05
CA LEU A 389 23.27 -20.11 -3.40
C LEU A 389 24.31 -19.87 -4.49
N SER A 390 23.91 -19.11 -5.50
CA SER A 390 24.75 -18.77 -6.65
C SER A 390 24.42 -17.35 -7.11
N MET A 391 25.44 -16.56 -7.38
CA MET A 391 25.31 -15.15 -7.77
C MET A 391 26.44 -14.77 -8.74
N THR A 392 26.17 -13.82 -9.64
CA THR A 392 27.17 -13.29 -10.58
C THR A 392 27.93 -12.11 -9.96
N LYS A 393 29.14 -11.82 -10.48
CA LYS A 393 30.02 -10.80 -9.90
C LYS A 393 29.32 -9.45 -9.78
N GLY A 394 29.35 -8.87 -8.57
CA GLY A 394 28.76 -7.57 -8.25
C GLY A 394 27.32 -7.63 -7.77
N GLU A 395 26.65 -8.79 -7.84
CA GLU A 395 25.32 -8.97 -7.26
C GLU A 395 25.37 -8.96 -5.73
N GLU A 396 24.28 -8.48 -5.14
CA GLU A 396 24.03 -8.43 -3.70
C GLU A 396 22.68 -9.09 -3.41
N LYS A 397 22.62 -9.88 -2.34
CA LYS A 397 21.39 -10.51 -1.87
C LYS A 397 21.26 -10.30 -0.38
N MET A 398 20.13 -9.73 0.03
CA MET A 398 19.83 -9.45 1.42
C MET A 398 19.10 -10.64 2.05
N PHE A 399 19.29 -10.81 3.34
CA PHE A 399 18.66 -11.80 4.20
C PHE A 399 18.38 -11.17 5.57
N VAL A 400 17.42 -11.71 6.31
CA VAL A 400 17.06 -11.18 7.63
C VAL A 400 16.68 -12.28 8.60
N LEU A 401 17.28 -12.31 9.80
CA LEU A 401 16.77 -13.07 10.94
C LEU A 401 16.00 -12.11 11.85
N ARG A 402 14.68 -12.30 11.94
CA ARG A 402 13.78 -11.40 12.69
C ARG A 402 14.10 -11.36 14.18
N ALA A 403 13.92 -10.19 14.79
CA ALA A 403 14.10 -9.96 16.23
C ALA A 403 13.34 -10.99 17.08
N ALA A 404 12.10 -11.31 16.70
CA ALA A 404 11.27 -12.31 17.38
C ALA A 404 11.90 -13.72 17.41
N ASN A 405 12.77 -14.05 16.46
CA ASN A 405 13.45 -15.33 16.35
C ASN A 405 14.86 -15.31 16.98
N ARG A 406 15.37 -14.13 17.39
CA ARG A 406 16.67 -13.97 18.06
C ARG A 406 16.52 -14.17 19.57
N THR A 407 16.71 -15.41 20.02
CA THR A 407 16.57 -15.79 21.45
C THR A 407 17.89 -15.86 22.21
N SER A 408 19.02 -15.78 21.51
CA SER A 408 20.38 -15.84 22.05
C SER A 408 21.33 -15.12 21.10
N ASP A 409 22.60 -15.00 21.49
CA ASP A 409 23.65 -14.69 20.53
C ASP A 409 23.64 -15.73 19.40
N VAL A 410 23.97 -15.28 18.19
CA VAL A 410 23.95 -16.12 16.99
C VAL A 410 25.26 -16.00 16.22
N THR A 411 25.60 -17.07 15.53
CA THR A 411 26.70 -17.10 14.55
C THR A 411 26.10 -17.28 13.16
N VAL A 412 26.35 -16.29 12.30
CA VAL A 412 26.06 -16.34 10.86
C VAL A 412 27.28 -16.91 10.16
N SER A 413 27.10 -17.87 9.26
CA SER A 413 28.21 -18.43 8.48
C SER A 413 27.81 -18.77 7.06
N ILE A 414 28.77 -18.58 6.15
CA ILE A 414 28.74 -19.14 4.80
C ILE A 414 29.84 -20.19 4.67
N VAL A 415 29.50 -21.32 4.05
CA VAL A 415 30.43 -22.43 3.82
C VAL A 415 30.18 -23.07 2.45
N SER A 416 31.15 -23.88 2.02
CA SER A 416 31.10 -24.64 0.76
C SER A 416 31.09 -23.75 -0.50
N GLY A 417 30.90 -24.35 -1.67
CA GLY A 417 30.81 -23.66 -2.94
C GLY A 417 32.15 -23.29 -3.58
N THR A 418 32.06 -22.65 -4.75
CA THR A 418 33.18 -22.11 -5.53
C THR A 418 32.99 -20.61 -5.75
N GLY A 419 34.08 -19.87 -5.96
CA GLY A 419 34.03 -18.41 -6.13
C GLY A 419 34.20 -17.66 -4.82
N ASP A 420 33.81 -16.39 -4.80
CA ASP A 420 34.08 -15.46 -3.70
C ASP A 420 32.83 -14.69 -3.26
N ALA A 421 32.14 -15.25 -2.26
CA ALA A 421 31.02 -14.63 -1.57
C ALA A 421 31.51 -13.90 -0.31
N ASP A 422 31.29 -12.60 -0.24
CA ASP A 422 31.56 -11.79 0.94
C ASP A 422 30.30 -11.72 1.82
N LEU A 423 30.48 -11.91 3.13
CA LEU A 423 29.47 -11.81 4.17
C LEU A 423 29.52 -10.44 4.87
N TYR A 424 28.36 -9.79 4.96
CA TYR A 424 28.15 -8.58 5.74
C TYR A 424 26.99 -8.78 6.70
N VAL A 425 27.17 -8.40 7.96
CA VAL A 425 26.14 -8.55 9.00
C VAL A 425 25.96 -7.23 9.75
N ARG A 426 24.71 -6.85 10.01
CA ARG A 426 24.36 -5.67 10.80
C ARG A 426 23.02 -5.82 11.52
N THR A 427 22.95 -5.38 12.77
CA THR A 427 21.74 -5.40 13.59
C THR A 427 20.97 -4.08 13.44
N GLY A 428 19.63 -4.16 13.45
CA GLY A 428 18.71 -3.02 13.39
C GLY A 428 18.51 -2.42 11.99
N GLN A 429 19.51 -2.48 11.13
CA GLN A 429 19.44 -1.98 9.75
C GLN A 429 20.21 -2.85 8.75
N PRO A 430 19.86 -2.82 7.46
CA PRO A 430 20.64 -3.46 6.41
C PRO A 430 22.11 -2.99 6.37
N PRO A 431 23.08 -3.90 6.20
CA PRO A 431 24.47 -3.53 5.96
C PRO A 431 24.66 -2.95 4.56
N THR A 432 25.69 -2.12 4.39
CA THR A 432 26.22 -1.69 3.09
C THR A 432 27.68 -2.12 2.95
N THR A 433 28.28 -1.88 1.79
CA THR A 433 29.72 -2.12 1.59
C THR A 433 30.63 -1.21 2.43
N SER A 434 30.09 -0.14 3.02
CA SER A 434 30.81 0.80 3.88
C SER A 434 30.38 0.77 5.35
N THR A 435 29.21 0.20 5.66
CA THR A 435 28.57 0.27 6.99
C THR A 435 28.05 -1.11 7.38
N TYR A 436 28.69 -1.74 8.36
CA TYR A 436 28.39 -3.09 8.84
C TYR A 436 28.91 -3.27 10.27
N ASP A 437 28.33 -4.21 11.01
CA ASP A 437 28.83 -4.59 12.33
C ASP A 437 29.95 -5.63 12.20
N CYS A 438 29.82 -6.54 11.21
CA CYS A 438 30.81 -7.56 10.93
C CYS A 438 30.97 -7.83 9.43
N ARG A 439 32.24 -7.92 9.01
CA ARG A 439 32.71 -8.39 7.70
C ARG A 439 34.07 -9.09 7.89
N PRO A 440 34.22 -10.40 7.62
CA PRO A 440 35.44 -11.15 8.01
C PRO A 440 36.71 -10.91 7.17
N TYR A 441 36.62 -10.22 6.03
CA TYR A 441 37.75 -9.94 5.11
C TYR A 441 38.54 -11.19 4.68
N ARG A 442 37.88 -12.32 4.44
CA ARG A 442 38.55 -13.53 3.97
C ARG A 442 38.38 -13.65 2.45
N SER A 443 39.32 -14.34 1.81
CA SER A 443 39.16 -14.73 0.41
C SER A 443 38.41 -16.05 0.31
N GLY A 444 37.40 -16.14 -0.54
CA GLY A 444 36.61 -17.34 -0.79
C GLY A 444 35.35 -17.43 0.07
N SER A 445 34.50 -18.41 -0.19
CA SER A 445 33.14 -18.48 0.35
C SER A 445 33.03 -19.18 1.72
N THR A 446 34.04 -19.01 2.59
CA THR A 446 34.04 -19.58 3.95
C THR A 446 34.29 -18.49 4.99
N GLU A 447 33.20 -17.87 5.44
CA GLU A 447 33.20 -16.70 6.32
C GLU A 447 32.19 -16.88 7.47
N SER A 448 32.44 -16.20 8.58
CA SER A 448 31.55 -16.24 9.75
C SER A 448 31.59 -14.94 10.54
N CYS A 449 30.43 -14.52 11.03
CA CYS A 449 30.20 -13.34 11.84
C CYS A 449 29.32 -13.68 13.05
N ASP A 450 29.75 -13.26 14.23
CA ASP A 450 28.93 -13.34 15.43
C ASP A 450 28.08 -12.07 15.57
N ALA A 451 26.83 -12.24 16.00
CA ALA A 451 25.93 -11.15 16.33
C ALA A 451 25.35 -11.36 17.72
N VAL A 452 25.54 -10.36 18.58
CA VAL A 452 25.01 -10.35 19.95
C VAL A 452 23.49 -10.28 19.89
N ASN A 453 22.80 -10.88 20.86
CA ASN A 453 21.35 -10.76 20.93
C ASN A 453 20.95 -9.30 21.16
N ALA A 454 20.06 -8.80 20.32
CA ALA A 454 19.41 -7.51 20.45
C ALA A 454 17.94 -7.69 20.08
N SER A 455 17.06 -6.91 20.69
CA SER A 455 15.62 -6.89 20.38
C SER A 455 15.33 -6.20 19.03
N GLU A 456 16.16 -6.46 18.03
CA GLU A 456 16.20 -5.83 16.71
C GLU A 456 16.48 -6.90 15.64
N ASP A 457 16.05 -6.66 14.40
CA ASP A 457 16.31 -7.57 13.28
C ASP A 457 17.82 -7.70 13.00
N LEU A 458 18.26 -8.89 12.59
CA LEU A 458 19.62 -9.13 12.11
C LEU A 458 19.63 -9.20 10.59
N TYR A 459 20.20 -8.21 9.94
CA TYR A 459 20.35 -8.19 8.49
C TYR A 459 21.68 -8.81 8.08
N VAL A 460 21.61 -9.64 7.04
CA VAL A 460 22.74 -10.36 6.47
C VAL A 460 22.75 -10.10 4.96
N MET A 461 23.83 -9.55 4.43
CA MET A 461 24.01 -9.38 2.99
C MET A 461 25.11 -10.30 2.50
N LEU A 462 24.83 -11.02 1.42
CA LEU A 462 25.85 -11.69 0.62
C LEU A 462 26.15 -10.87 -0.62
N ARG A 463 27.43 -10.67 -0.89
CA ARG A 463 27.92 -9.94 -2.06
C ARG A 463 28.89 -10.80 -2.86
N ALA A 464 28.67 -10.93 -4.16
CA ALA A 464 29.55 -11.68 -5.03
C ALA A 464 30.76 -10.82 -5.44
N TYR A 465 31.85 -10.86 -4.67
CA TYR A 465 33.11 -10.20 -5.07
C TYR A 465 33.64 -10.76 -6.41
N SER A 466 33.49 -12.07 -6.57
CA SER A 466 33.47 -12.76 -7.86
C SER A 466 32.25 -13.67 -7.92
N GLY A 467 31.83 -14.09 -9.13
CA GLY A 467 30.68 -14.98 -9.25
C GLY A 467 30.90 -16.26 -8.46
N PHE A 468 29.90 -16.67 -7.67
CA PHE A 468 29.97 -17.87 -6.83
C PHE A 468 28.81 -18.83 -7.09
N SER A 469 28.99 -20.09 -6.71
CA SER A 469 27.95 -21.12 -6.83
C SER A 469 28.09 -22.20 -5.77
N GLY A 470 26.95 -22.75 -5.34
CA GLY A 470 26.92 -23.85 -4.36
C GLY A 470 27.20 -23.43 -2.91
N VAL A 471 27.13 -22.13 -2.60
CA VAL A 471 27.36 -21.62 -1.24
C VAL A 471 26.17 -21.94 -0.35
N THR A 472 26.44 -22.26 0.92
CA THR A 472 25.42 -22.50 1.95
C THR A 472 25.52 -21.45 3.03
N LEU A 473 24.43 -20.71 3.27
CA LEU A 473 24.28 -19.74 4.36
C LEU A 473 23.55 -20.39 5.53
N SER A 474 24.04 -20.18 6.75
CA SER A 474 23.38 -20.67 7.97
C SER A 474 23.47 -19.65 9.11
N VAL A 475 22.47 -19.68 10.00
CA VAL A 475 22.47 -18.94 11.26
C VAL A 475 22.20 -19.93 12.38
N SER A 476 23.09 -20.01 13.34
CA SER A 476 23.02 -20.97 14.45
C SER A 476 23.13 -20.25 15.79
N LYS A 477 22.53 -20.83 16.83
CA LYS A 477 22.68 -20.31 18.19
C LYS A 477 24.10 -20.53 18.69
N LYS A 478 24.60 -19.58 19.48
CA LYS A 478 25.91 -19.66 20.12
C LYS A 478 25.85 -20.31 21.50
#